data_AF-A0A652ZXB3-F1
#
_entry.id   AF-A0A652ZXB3-F1
#
_cell.length_a   1.000
_cell.length_b   1.000
_cell.length_c   1.000
_cell.angle_alpha   90.00
_cell.angle_beta   90.00
_cell.angle_gamma   90.00
#
_symmetry.space_group_name_H-M   'P 1'
#
loop_
_entity.id
_entity.type
_entity.pdbx_description
1 polymer ?
#
loop_
_entity_poly.entity_id
_entity_poly.type
_entity_poly.pdbx_seq_one_letter_code
_entity_poly.pdbx_strand_id
1 'polypeptide(L)'
;MSEAGLNKKILESLIHAGCFDSLACKRKELMFNLERAIDWVAAKLDHESSRQQSLFDTDDETVFPPLVMESCEEYGRQEMLDFEKSLLGFYFTGHPMDDFKTLWERSSTLDLSHPERASQDREYILVAMLTEFREVITRTGKKMAFGLLEDYAGSIEIVLFPDTLEQLREQLAVDRVYCLKGSFDASRGKPCLQVKELLDPASLREKSYRELHVRMESPVEAGNYEERNLTTLRDLIYSIPGQCSLYFHIPLQGRRKEALLRAGAHITCSALERDLENLRSHPLVNDVWRD
;
A
#
# COMPACT_ATOMS: atom_id res chain seq x y z
N MET A 1 -35.05 -21.14 33.67
CA MET A 1 -34.57 -21.31 32.27
C MET A 1 -33.87 -20.01 31.93
N SER A 2 -32.55 -20.00 31.75
CA SER A 2 -31.87 -18.77 31.33
C SER A 2 -32.26 -18.51 29.87
N GLU A 3 -33.18 -17.57 29.64
CA GLU A 3 -33.35 -16.98 28.31
C GLU A 3 -31.97 -16.60 27.78
N ALA A 4 -31.73 -16.86 26.50
CA ALA A 4 -30.44 -16.66 25.85
C ALA A 4 -30.03 -15.18 25.89
N GLY A 5 -29.45 -14.75 27.01
CA GLY A 5 -28.98 -13.40 27.21
C GLY A 5 -27.73 -13.17 26.36
N LEU A 6 -27.81 -12.18 25.48
CA LEU A 6 -26.63 -11.63 24.81
C LEU A 6 -25.65 -11.14 25.89
N ASN A 7 -24.49 -11.80 25.98
CA ASN A 7 -23.40 -11.38 26.85
C ASN A 7 -22.74 -10.11 26.26
N LYS A 8 -22.28 -9.20 27.11
CA LYS A 8 -21.53 -7.98 26.71
C LYS A 8 -20.44 -8.31 25.69
N LYS A 9 -19.65 -9.36 25.92
CA LYS A 9 -18.60 -9.80 24.99
C LYS A 9 -19.12 -10.15 23.59
N ILE A 10 -20.34 -10.70 23.50
CA ILE A 10 -20.97 -11.02 22.22
C ILE A 10 -21.39 -9.73 21.51
N LEU A 11 -21.95 -8.77 22.24
CA LEU A 11 -22.30 -7.45 21.68
C LEU A 11 -21.07 -6.71 21.17
N GLU A 12 -19.97 -6.72 21.92
CA GLU A 12 -18.68 -6.13 21.49
C GLU A 12 -18.21 -6.72 20.16
N SER A 13 -18.19 -8.06 20.05
CA SER A 13 -17.83 -8.75 18.81
C SER A 13 -18.79 -8.42 17.65
N LEU A 14 -20.09 -8.34 17.89
CA LEU A 14 -21.08 -8.00 16.87
C LEU A 14 -20.94 -6.55 16.37
N ILE A 15 -20.63 -5.61 17.26
CA ILE A 15 -20.34 -4.21 16.90
C ILE A 15 -19.09 -4.16 16.03
N HIS A 16 -17.99 -4.77 16.47
CA HIS A 16 -16.75 -4.79 15.72
C HIS A 16 -16.87 -5.51 14.37
N ALA A 17 -17.65 -6.58 14.29
CA ALA A 17 -17.93 -7.31 13.05
C ALA A 17 -18.86 -6.55 12.08
N GLY A 18 -19.41 -5.40 12.47
CA GLY A 18 -20.26 -4.56 11.62
C GLY A 18 -21.72 -4.98 11.54
N CYS A 19 -22.19 -5.86 12.43
CA CYS A 19 -23.61 -6.29 12.44
C CYS A 19 -24.58 -5.13 12.73
N PHE A 20 -24.08 -4.03 13.31
CA PHE A 20 -24.86 -2.85 13.67
C PHE A 20 -24.68 -1.67 12.71
N ASP A 21 -23.96 -1.83 11.59
CA ASP A 21 -23.69 -0.73 10.64
C ASP A 21 -24.98 -0.15 10.01
N SER A 22 -26.05 -0.95 9.96
CA SER A 22 -27.39 -0.49 9.50
C SER A 22 -28.04 0.55 10.40
N LEU A 23 -27.58 0.70 11.65
CA LEU A 23 -28.08 1.71 12.59
C LEU A 23 -27.57 3.13 12.28
N ALA A 24 -26.68 3.29 11.29
CA ALA A 24 -26.05 4.56 10.94
C ALA A 24 -25.27 5.23 12.08
N CYS A 25 -24.90 4.46 13.11
CA CYS A 25 -23.98 4.85 14.17
C CYS A 25 -22.58 4.34 13.86
N LYS A 26 -21.56 5.06 14.32
CA LYS A 26 -20.16 4.64 14.21
C LYS A 26 -19.89 3.44 15.11
N ARG A 27 -19.04 2.51 14.68
CA ARG A 27 -18.71 1.30 15.47
C ARG A 27 -18.05 1.70 16.79
N LYS A 28 -17.13 2.67 16.76
CA LYS A 28 -16.47 3.18 17.97
C LYS A 28 -17.44 3.88 18.92
N GLU A 29 -18.44 4.56 18.37
CA GLU A 29 -19.47 5.26 19.16
C GLU A 29 -20.39 4.26 19.87
N LEU A 30 -20.79 3.19 19.19
CA LEU A 30 -21.54 2.09 19.80
C LEU A 30 -20.74 1.43 20.91
N MET A 31 -19.44 1.19 20.69
CA MET A 31 -18.56 0.63 21.71
C MET A 31 -18.37 1.55 22.91
N PHE A 32 -18.17 2.83 22.68
CA PHE A 32 -17.99 3.83 23.73
C PHE A 32 -19.23 3.94 24.62
N ASN A 33 -20.43 3.85 24.04
CA ASN A 33 -21.69 3.96 24.76
C ASN A 33 -22.26 2.60 25.23
N LEU A 34 -21.59 1.48 24.96
CA LEU A 34 -22.15 0.14 25.22
C LEU A 34 -22.50 -0.09 26.69
N GLU A 35 -21.60 0.26 27.61
CA GLU A 35 -21.86 0.11 29.05
C GLU A 35 -23.04 0.97 29.50
N ARG A 36 -23.06 2.24 29.07
CA ARG A 36 -24.16 3.16 29.35
C ARG A 36 -25.49 2.64 28.80
N ALA A 37 -25.49 2.05 27.62
CA ALA A 37 -26.68 1.47 27.02
C ALA A 37 -27.19 0.25 27.81
N ILE A 38 -26.28 -0.61 28.28
CA ILE A 38 -26.63 -1.76 29.14
C ILE A 38 -27.25 -1.29 30.46
N ASP A 39 -26.61 -0.33 31.13
CA ASP A 39 -27.11 0.24 32.40
C ASP A 39 -28.47 0.93 32.23
N TRP A 40 -28.65 1.64 31.12
CA TRP A 40 -29.91 2.28 30.78
C TRP A 40 -31.05 1.27 30.56
N VAL A 41 -30.78 0.16 29.84
CA VAL A 41 -31.75 -0.91 29.65
C VAL A 41 -32.12 -1.58 30.97
N ALA A 42 -31.14 -1.84 31.84
CA ALA A 42 -31.39 -2.41 33.17
C ALA A 42 -32.29 -1.48 34.02
N ALA A 43 -31.95 -0.20 34.10
CA ALA A 43 -32.74 0.79 34.83
C ALA A 43 -34.16 0.95 34.27
N LYS A 44 -34.33 0.84 32.94
CA LYS A 44 -35.64 0.89 32.29
C LYS A 44 -36.50 -0.33 32.66
N LEU A 45 -35.94 -1.53 32.62
CA LEU A 45 -36.64 -2.76 33.00
C LEU A 45 -37.07 -2.75 34.47
N ASP A 46 -36.21 -2.25 35.36
CA ASP A 46 -36.52 -2.06 36.78
C ASP A 46 -37.66 -1.04 36.97
N HIS A 47 -37.64 0.08 36.24
CA HIS A 47 -38.71 1.07 36.25
C HIS A 47 -40.05 0.51 35.71
N GLU A 48 -40.02 -0.31 34.68
CA GLU A 48 -41.23 -0.95 34.14
C GLU A 48 -41.81 -2.02 35.08
N SER A 49 -40.96 -2.83 35.72
CA SER A 49 -41.40 -3.87 36.67
C SER A 49 -42.00 -3.28 37.95
N SER A 50 -41.45 -2.18 38.46
CA SER A 50 -42.01 -1.47 39.61
C SER A 50 -43.36 -0.82 39.31
N ARG A 51 -43.55 -0.29 38.09
CA ARG A 51 -44.85 0.25 37.65
C ARG A 51 -45.95 -0.81 37.56
N GLN A 52 -45.62 -2.04 37.13
CA GLN A 52 -46.60 -3.14 37.10
C GLN A 52 -47.07 -3.58 38.49
N GLN A 53 -46.26 -3.36 39.53
CA GLN A 53 -46.63 -3.64 40.92
C GLN A 53 -47.44 -2.49 41.55
N SER A 54 -47.29 -1.27 41.03
CA SER A 54 -47.95 -0.06 41.50
C SER A 54 -49.18 0.28 40.66
N LEU A 55 -50.19 -0.60 40.67
CA LEU A 55 -51.48 -0.40 39.98
C LEU A 55 -52.39 0.68 40.61
N PHE A 56 -51.97 1.26 41.73
CA PHE A 56 -52.75 2.27 42.49
C PHE A 56 -52.16 3.68 42.45
N ASP A 57 -50.99 3.86 41.83
CA ASP A 57 -50.34 5.17 41.72
C ASP A 57 -50.72 5.81 40.37
N THR A 58 -51.90 6.42 40.36
CA THR A 58 -52.50 7.05 39.18
C THR A 58 -52.27 8.54 39.34
N ASP A 59 -51.16 9.08 38.82
CA ASP A 59 -51.15 10.44 38.25
C ASP A 59 -49.84 10.97 37.64
N ASP A 60 -48.71 10.25 37.64
CA ASP A 60 -47.53 10.74 36.90
C ASP A 60 -47.15 9.84 35.71
N GLU A 61 -47.36 10.35 34.49
CA GLU A 61 -46.67 9.87 33.29
C GLU A 61 -45.18 10.23 33.38
N THR A 62 -44.44 9.56 34.26
CA THR A 62 -42.98 9.63 34.26
C THR A 62 -42.45 8.93 33.01
N VAL A 63 -42.18 9.71 31.97
CA VAL A 63 -41.45 9.25 30.79
C VAL A 63 -40.01 8.93 31.24
N PHE A 64 -39.62 7.65 31.16
CA PHE A 64 -38.24 7.25 31.42
C PHE A 64 -37.31 7.99 30.44
N PRO A 65 -36.24 8.66 30.93
CA PRO A 65 -35.43 9.53 30.10
C PRO A 65 -34.82 8.74 28.91
N PRO A 66 -34.75 9.34 27.71
CA PRO A 66 -34.16 8.67 26.55
C PRO A 66 -32.65 8.45 26.76
N LEU A 67 -32.12 7.40 26.13
CA LEU A 67 -30.68 7.15 26.11
C LEU A 67 -29.98 8.26 25.32
N VAL A 68 -29.05 8.98 25.95
CA VAL A 68 -28.20 9.98 25.30
C VAL A 68 -26.83 9.35 25.02
N MET A 69 -26.54 9.14 23.74
CA MET A 69 -25.24 8.67 23.27
C MET A 69 -24.28 9.84 23.10
N GLU A 70 -23.04 9.64 23.53
CA GLU A 70 -21.94 10.57 23.26
C GLU A 70 -21.28 10.22 21.93
N SER A 71 -21.18 11.21 21.04
CA SER A 71 -20.49 11.07 19.76
C SER A 71 -18.98 10.99 19.96
N CYS A 72 -18.33 10.13 19.19
CA CYS A 72 -16.87 10.08 19.11
C CYS A 72 -16.37 9.98 17.67
N GLU A 73 -15.06 10.10 17.50
CA GLU A 73 -14.40 9.78 16.23
C GLU A 73 -14.53 8.28 15.95
N GLU A 74 -14.57 7.90 14.67
CA GLU A 74 -14.57 6.50 14.25
C GLU A 74 -13.18 5.88 14.40
N TYR A 75 -13.11 4.55 14.39
CA TYR A 75 -11.86 3.82 14.25
C TYR A 75 -11.13 4.19 12.95
N GLY A 76 -9.79 4.09 12.98
CA GLY A 76 -9.02 4.16 11.73
C GLY A 76 -9.36 2.98 10.82
N ARG A 77 -9.30 3.17 9.50
CA ARG A 77 -9.63 2.11 8.52
C ARG A 77 -8.88 0.81 8.81
N GLN A 78 -7.57 0.90 9.06
CA GLN A 78 -6.74 -0.27 9.36
C GLN A 78 -7.21 -0.99 10.64
N GLU A 79 -7.58 -0.26 11.68
CA GLU A 79 -8.06 -0.82 12.93
C GLU A 79 -9.40 -1.57 12.73
N MET A 80 -10.29 -1.03 11.90
CA MET A 80 -11.52 -1.73 11.51
C MET A 80 -11.25 -3.03 10.77
N LEU A 81 -10.29 -3.03 9.85
CA LEU A 81 -9.88 -4.23 9.12
C LEU A 81 -9.25 -5.28 10.06
N ASP A 82 -8.44 -4.83 11.03
CA ASP A 82 -7.85 -5.70 12.06
C ASP A 82 -8.97 -6.36 12.92
N PHE A 83 -10.04 -5.63 13.26
CA PHE A 83 -11.21 -6.20 13.93
C PHE A 83 -11.94 -7.23 13.07
N GLU A 84 -12.19 -6.95 11.79
CA GLU A 84 -12.82 -7.90 10.87
C GLU A 84 -12.00 -9.18 10.76
N LYS A 85 -10.68 -9.05 10.58
CA LYS A 85 -9.77 -10.20 10.46
C LYS A 85 -9.74 -11.04 11.73
N SER A 86 -9.69 -10.41 12.91
CA SER A 86 -9.63 -11.13 14.18
C SER A 86 -10.94 -11.85 14.53
N LEU A 87 -12.09 -11.29 14.15
CA LEU A 87 -13.41 -11.85 14.48
C LEU A 87 -13.94 -12.81 13.41
N LEU A 88 -13.72 -12.51 12.13
CA LEU A 88 -14.25 -13.27 11.00
C LEU A 88 -13.20 -14.21 10.39
N GLY A 89 -11.91 -13.93 10.60
CA GLY A 89 -10.80 -14.67 9.99
C GLY A 89 -10.42 -14.18 8.59
N PHE A 90 -11.15 -13.22 8.03
CA PHE A 90 -10.91 -12.62 6.71
C PHE A 90 -11.37 -11.16 6.67
N TYR A 91 -10.90 -10.40 5.68
CA TYR A 91 -11.33 -9.02 5.45
C TYR A 91 -12.63 -9.01 4.63
N PHE A 92 -13.68 -8.34 5.11
CA PHE A 92 -14.97 -8.30 4.42
C PHE A 92 -15.20 -6.96 3.71
N THR A 93 -14.89 -5.86 4.38
CA THR A 93 -15.20 -4.51 3.87
C THR A 93 -14.16 -4.01 2.85
N GLY A 94 -12.93 -4.53 2.90
CA GLY A 94 -11.88 -4.19 1.93
C GLY A 94 -10.52 -4.79 2.32
N HIS A 95 -9.57 -4.81 1.40
CA HIS A 95 -8.24 -5.37 1.64
C HIS A 95 -7.27 -4.27 2.13
N PRO A 96 -6.33 -4.55 3.06
CA PRO A 96 -5.33 -3.56 3.49
C PRO A 96 -4.50 -2.97 2.33
N MET A 97 -4.34 -3.72 1.24
CA MET A 97 -3.63 -3.23 0.05
C MET A 97 -4.42 -2.24 -0.80
N ASP A 98 -5.73 -2.06 -0.58
CA ASP A 98 -6.58 -1.22 -1.44
C ASP A 98 -6.12 0.25 -1.44
N ASP A 99 -5.65 0.73 -0.29
CA ASP A 99 -5.07 2.08 -0.16
C ASP A 99 -3.73 2.23 -0.92
N PHE A 100 -3.11 1.10 -1.28
CA PHE A 100 -1.82 1.01 -1.95
C PHE A 100 -1.93 0.54 -3.40
N LYS A 101 -3.13 0.30 -3.93
CA LYS A 101 -3.31 -0.22 -5.29
C LYS A 101 -2.60 0.61 -6.36
N THR A 102 -2.80 1.93 -6.36
CA THR A 102 -2.14 2.83 -7.31
C THR A 102 -0.62 2.84 -7.14
N LEU A 103 -0.14 2.68 -5.90
CA LEU A 103 1.29 2.61 -5.62
C LEU A 103 1.90 1.30 -6.13
N TRP A 104 1.22 0.18 -5.89
CA TRP A 104 1.62 -1.14 -6.38
C TRP A 104 1.70 -1.15 -7.91
N GLU A 105 0.66 -0.67 -8.61
CA GLU A 105 0.66 -0.60 -10.08
C GLU A 105 1.85 0.21 -10.60
N ARG A 106 2.22 1.30 -9.93
CA ARG A 106 3.26 2.23 -10.39
C ARG A 106 4.68 1.82 -10.02
N SER A 107 4.88 1.26 -8.83
CA SER A 107 6.19 1.10 -8.22
C SER A 107 6.61 -0.37 -8.04
N SER A 108 5.67 -1.32 -8.14
CA SER A 108 6.03 -2.74 -8.12
C SER A 108 6.70 -3.12 -9.44
N THR A 109 7.93 -3.63 -9.34
CA THR A 109 8.78 -3.98 -10.50
C THR A 109 8.95 -5.48 -10.67
N LEU A 110 8.58 -6.25 -9.64
CA LEU A 110 8.58 -7.71 -9.67
C LEU A 110 7.16 -8.19 -9.96
N ASP A 111 7.02 -8.99 -11.00
CA ASP A 111 5.76 -9.65 -11.33
C ASP A 111 5.65 -10.97 -10.55
N LEU A 112 4.78 -11.01 -9.54
CA LEU A 112 4.55 -12.21 -8.73
C LEU A 112 3.69 -13.28 -9.43
N SER A 113 3.09 -12.98 -10.58
CA SER A 113 2.38 -14.01 -11.36
C SER A 113 3.35 -14.96 -12.07
N HIS A 114 4.55 -14.47 -12.41
CA HIS A 114 5.61 -15.22 -13.09
C HIS A 114 7.00 -14.88 -12.52
N PRO A 115 7.24 -15.12 -11.22
CA PRO A 115 8.46 -14.71 -10.54
C PRO A 115 9.72 -15.33 -11.17
N GLU A 116 9.62 -16.50 -11.79
CA GLU A 116 10.72 -17.19 -12.48
C GLU A 116 11.33 -16.42 -13.65
N ARG A 117 10.65 -15.39 -14.17
CA ARG A 117 11.18 -14.53 -15.25
C ARG A 117 12.13 -13.44 -14.73
N ALA A 118 12.21 -13.25 -13.42
CA ALA A 118 13.04 -12.23 -12.82
C ALA A 118 14.54 -12.59 -12.92
N SER A 119 15.34 -11.62 -13.36
CA SER A 119 16.80 -11.72 -13.33
C SER A 119 17.34 -11.58 -11.91
N GLN A 120 18.36 -12.37 -11.57
CA GLN A 120 19.05 -12.33 -10.27
C GLN A 120 20.03 -11.15 -10.14
N ASP A 121 20.44 -10.54 -11.25
CA ASP A 121 21.42 -9.44 -11.28
C ASP A 121 20.79 -8.06 -11.04
N ARG A 122 19.51 -8.02 -10.65
CA ARG A 122 18.74 -6.78 -10.49
C ARG A 122 18.05 -6.74 -9.13
N GLU A 123 17.91 -5.52 -8.61
CA GLU A 123 17.05 -5.23 -7.46
C GLU A 123 15.63 -4.89 -7.91
N TYR A 124 14.66 -5.39 -7.17
CA TYR A 124 13.25 -5.16 -7.38
C TYR A 124 12.64 -4.44 -6.19
N ILE A 125 11.69 -3.56 -6.50
CA ILE A 125 10.76 -2.97 -5.55
C ILE A 125 9.46 -3.77 -5.63
N LEU A 126 8.90 -4.11 -4.47
CA LEU A 126 7.65 -4.83 -4.30
C LEU A 126 6.79 -4.12 -3.25
N VAL A 127 5.51 -3.93 -3.55
CA VAL A 127 4.51 -3.38 -2.61
C VAL A 127 3.56 -4.52 -2.26
N ALA A 128 3.65 -5.05 -1.05
CA ALA A 128 2.93 -6.26 -0.69
C ALA A 128 2.60 -6.29 0.80
N MET A 129 1.59 -7.08 1.17
CA MET A 129 1.23 -7.35 2.56
C MET A 129 2.05 -8.51 3.11
N LEU A 130 2.59 -8.35 4.32
CA LEU A 130 3.27 -9.43 5.02
C LEU A 130 2.24 -10.33 5.71
N THR A 131 2.06 -11.55 5.22
CA THR A 131 1.06 -12.51 5.73
C THR A 131 1.65 -13.52 6.71
N GLU A 132 2.94 -13.82 6.58
CA GLU A 132 3.65 -14.69 7.51
C GLU A 132 5.01 -14.11 7.87
N PHE A 133 5.45 -14.31 9.12
CA PHE A 133 6.77 -13.90 9.58
C PHE A 133 7.29 -14.88 10.65
N ARG A 134 8.45 -15.48 10.40
CA ARG A 134 9.09 -16.44 11.31
C ARG A 134 10.59 -16.16 11.46
N GLU A 135 11.06 -16.08 12.70
CA GLU A 135 12.49 -15.98 13.01
C GLU A 135 13.10 -17.37 13.21
N VAL A 136 14.30 -17.57 12.68
CA VAL A 136 15.07 -18.81 12.77
C VAL A 136 16.50 -18.49 13.20
N ILE A 137 17.06 -19.28 14.10
CA ILE A 137 18.46 -19.18 14.49
C ILE A 137 19.30 -19.98 13.49
N THR A 138 20.24 -19.29 12.85
CA THR A 138 21.18 -19.92 11.91
C THR A 138 22.17 -20.82 12.64
N ARG A 139 22.87 -21.68 11.89
CA ARG A 139 23.95 -22.54 12.43
C ARG A 139 25.08 -21.75 13.10
N THR A 140 25.27 -20.48 12.73
CA THR A 140 26.27 -19.59 13.32
C THR A 140 25.76 -18.84 14.55
N GLY A 141 24.53 -19.11 15.00
CA GLY A 141 23.92 -18.49 16.18
C GLY A 141 23.25 -17.14 15.92
N LYS A 142 23.37 -16.58 14.72
CA LYS A 142 22.69 -15.32 14.33
C LYS A 142 21.22 -15.59 13.99
N LYS A 143 20.33 -14.66 14.29
CA LYS A 143 18.91 -14.74 13.89
C LYS A 143 18.74 -14.33 12.43
N MET A 144 17.93 -15.06 11.67
CA MET A 144 17.43 -14.68 10.35
C MET A 144 15.91 -14.79 10.36
N ALA A 145 15.21 -14.18 9.40
CA ALA A 145 13.76 -14.35 9.29
C ALA A 145 13.35 -14.75 7.88
N PHE A 146 12.25 -15.51 7.84
CA PHE A 146 11.52 -15.80 6.62
C PHE A 146 10.12 -15.22 6.76
N GLY A 147 9.54 -14.79 5.66
CA GLY A 147 8.15 -14.36 5.63
C GLY A 147 7.49 -14.68 4.31
N LEU A 148 6.19 -14.43 4.24
CA LEU A 148 5.41 -14.52 3.02
C LEU A 148 4.84 -13.14 2.72
N LEU A 149 5.14 -12.63 1.53
CA LEU A 149 4.51 -11.43 1.01
C LEU A 149 3.43 -11.82 0.01
N GLU A 150 2.30 -11.14 0.07
CA GLU A 150 1.18 -11.31 -0.83
C GLU A 150 0.81 -9.96 -1.48
N ASP A 151 0.64 -9.97 -2.79
CA ASP A 151 0.12 -8.85 -3.57
C ASP A 151 -1.10 -9.26 -4.41
N TYR A 152 -1.58 -8.38 -5.28
CA TYR A 152 -2.73 -8.66 -6.14
C TYR A 152 -2.47 -9.73 -7.22
N ALA A 153 -1.21 -10.03 -7.53
CA ALA A 153 -0.79 -10.95 -8.58
C ALA A 153 -0.35 -12.31 -8.05
N GLY A 154 0.11 -12.39 -6.79
CA GLY A 154 0.50 -13.64 -6.17
C GLY A 154 1.22 -13.46 -4.84
N SER A 155 2.03 -14.45 -4.47
CA SER A 155 2.77 -14.47 -3.22
C SER A 155 4.22 -14.91 -3.41
N ILE A 156 5.14 -14.34 -2.65
CA ILE A 156 6.57 -14.70 -2.69
C ILE A 156 7.16 -14.83 -1.27
N GLU A 157 8.02 -15.83 -1.08
CA GLU A 157 8.77 -15.97 0.17
C GLU A 157 9.85 -14.89 0.25
N ILE A 158 10.01 -14.28 1.42
CA ILE A 158 11.08 -13.33 1.69
C ILE A 158 12.08 -13.87 2.68
N VAL A 159 13.32 -13.41 2.54
CA VAL A 159 14.41 -13.73 3.46
C VAL A 159 15.02 -12.44 3.97
N LEU A 160 15.11 -12.33 5.29
CA LEU A 160 15.85 -11.27 5.98
C LEU A 160 17.09 -11.89 6.61
N PHE A 161 18.26 -11.51 6.09
CA PHE A 161 19.54 -11.87 6.70
C PHE A 161 19.73 -11.15 8.03
N PRO A 162 20.62 -11.65 8.91
CA PRO A 162 20.74 -11.14 10.28
C PRO A 162 20.90 -9.62 10.39
N ASP A 163 21.77 -9.04 9.57
CA ASP A 163 22.06 -7.61 9.64
C ASP A 163 20.84 -6.77 9.22
N THR A 164 20.10 -7.22 8.20
CA THR A 164 18.83 -6.59 7.77
C THR A 164 17.71 -6.80 8.80
N LEU A 165 17.61 -7.99 9.37
CA LEU A 165 16.60 -8.32 10.38
C LEU A 165 16.75 -7.42 11.60
N GLU A 166 17.97 -7.25 12.10
CA GLU A 166 18.25 -6.42 13.27
C GLU A 166 17.80 -4.96 13.07
N GLN A 167 17.91 -4.44 11.84
CA GLN A 167 17.49 -3.08 11.50
C GLN A 167 15.98 -2.94 11.31
N LEU A 168 15.32 -3.94 10.70
CA LEU A 168 13.93 -3.83 10.27
C LEU A 168 12.94 -4.51 11.21
N ARG A 169 13.40 -5.26 12.22
CA ARG A 169 12.53 -6.14 13.02
C ARG A 169 11.37 -5.41 13.67
N GLU A 170 11.62 -4.27 14.29
CA GLU A 170 10.60 -3.50 15.03
C GLU A 170 9.54 -2.89 14.11
N GLN A 171 9.85 -2.75 12.81
CA GLN A 171 8.94 -2.16 11.83
C GLN A 171 8.05 -3.20 11.16
N LEU A 172 8.42 -4.48 11.22
CA LEU A 172 7.72 -5.57 10.54
C LEU A 172 6.70 -6.26 11.45
N ALA A 173 5.45 -6.22 11.02
CA ALA A 173 4.31 -6.88 11.61
C ALA A 173 3.50 -7.58 10.52
N VAL A 174 2.91 -8.71 10.88
CA VAL A 174 1.98 -9.42 10.00
C VAL A 174 0.73 -8.56 9.77
N ASP A 175 0.05 -8.75 8.64
CA ASP A 175 -1.15 -8.03 8.20
C ASP A 175 -0.91 -6.54 7.92
N ARG A 176 0.34 -6.17 7.64
CA ARG A 176 0.74 -4.81 7.26
C ARG A 176 1.35 -4.77 5.87
N VAL A 177 1.10 -3.69 5.16
CA VAL A 177 1.59 -3.45 3.81
C VAL A 177 2.94 -2.75 3.87
N TYR A 178 3.90 -3.27 3.13
CA TYR A 178 5.26 -2.75 3.06
C TYR A 178 5.69 -2.51 1.61
N CYS A 179 6.49 -1.47 1.41
CA CYS A 179 7.26 -1.28 0.20
C CYS A 179 8.67 -1.77 0.47
N LEU A 180 9.08 -2.85 -0.18
CA LEU A 180 10.34 -3.54 0.08
C LEU A 180 11.20 -3.50 -1.18
N LYS A 181 12.50 -3.33 -0.98
CA LYS A 181 13.49 -3.48 -2.04
C LYS A 181 14.41 -4.64 -1.72
N GLY A 182 14.65 -5.48 -2.72
CA GLY A 182 15.45 -6.68 -2.54
C GLY A 182 15.98 -7.26 -3.84
N SER A 183 16.89 -8.22 -3.72
CA SER A 183 17.39 -9.01 -4.84
C SER A 183 16.61 -10.32 -4.95
N PHE A 184 16.26 -10.68 -6.18
CA PHE A 184 15.58 -11.94 -6.46
C PHE A 184 16.59 -13.10 -6.44
N ASP A 185 16.26 -14.17 -5.74
CA ASP A 185 17.09 -15.38 -5.66
C ASP A 185 16.23 -16.63 -5.90
N ALA A 186 16.58 -17.39 -6.94
CA ALA A 186 15.99 -18.68 -7.26
C ALA A 186 17.03 -19.82 -7.27
N SER A 187 18.24 -19.58 -6.75
CA SER A 187 19.38 -20.50 -6.85
C SER A 187 19.25 -21.75 -5.96
N ARG A 188 18.49 -21.68 -4.87
CA ARG A 188 18.43 -22.72 -3.83
C ARG A 188 17.08 -23.46 -3.72
N GLY A 189 16.21 -23.32 -4.72
CA GLY A 189 14.90 -23.97 -4.73
C GLY A 189 13.77 -23.00 -5.07
N LYS A 190 12.82 -22.81 -4.14
CA LYS A 190 11.69 -21.89 -4.36
C LYS A 190 12.20 -20.45 -4.55
N PRO A 191 11.66 -19.70 -5.53
CA PRO A 191 11.93 -18.28 -5.69
C PRO A 191 11.69 -17.50 -4.41
N CYS A 192 12.66 -16.67 -4.01
CA CYS A 192 12.54 -15.81 -2.85
C CYS A 192 13.12 -14.42 -3.12
N LEU A 193 12.63 -13.43 -2.38
CA LEU A 193 13.17 -12.08 -2.39
C LEU A 193 14.05 -11.88 -1.14
N GLN A 194 15.33 -11.61 -1.36
CA GLN A 194 16.25 -11.23 -0.31
C GLN A 194 16.07 -9.74 -0.01
N VAL A 195 15.45 -9.42 1.13
CA VAL A 195 15.13 -8.04 1.51
C VAL A 195 16.40 -7.30 1.89
N LYS A 196 16.55 -6.08 1.36
CA LYS A 196 17.67 -5.18 1.67
C LYS A 196 17.21 -3.97 2.46
N GLU A 197 16.11 -3.34 2.05
CA GLU A 197 15.60 -2.12 2.70
C GLU A 197 14.07 -2.03 2.64
N LEU A 198 13.50 -1.35 3.63
CA LEU A 198 12.13 -0.84 3.62
C LEU A 198 12.13 0.56 2.99
N LEU A 199 11.25 0.77 2.01
CA LEU A 199 11.05 2.06 1.37
C LEU A 199 9.81 2.73 1.96
N ASP A 200 9.86 4.05 2.11
CA ASP A 200 8.69 4.84 2.49
C ASP A 200 7.73 4.95 1.29
N PRO A 201 6.45 4.53 1.42
CA PRO A 201 5.43 4.72 0.40
C PRO A 201 5.35 6.15 -0.15
N ALA A 202 5.58 7.17 0.69
CA ALA A 202 5.55 8.57 0.26
C ALA A 202 6.68 8.90 -0.74
N SER A 203 7.88 8.34 -0.52
CA SER A 203 9.04 8.54 -1.40
C SER A 203 8.87 7.93 -2.80
N LEU A 204 8.01 6.91 -2.91
CA LEU A 204 7.70 6.22 -4.16
C LEU A 204 6.61 6.93 -4.98
N ARG A 205 5.70 7.65 -4.31
CA ARG A 205 4.65 8.46 -4.95
C ARG A 205 5.20 9.57 -5.86
N GLU A 206 6.37 10.12 -5.54
CA GLU A 206 6.98 11.22 -6.31
C GLU A 206 7.78 10.77 -7.56
N LYS A 207 8.08 9.47 -7.73
CA LYS A 207 9.14 9.01 -8.66
C LYS A 207 8.76 7.99 -9.73
N SER A 208 7.49 7.64 -9.88
CA SER A 208 7.09 6.57 -10.81
C SER A 208 6.65 7.11 -12.18
N TYR A 209 7.53 7.83 -12.86
CA TYR A 209 7.32 8.20 -14.27
C TYR A 209 7.62 6.96 -15.13
N ARG A 210 6.75 6.65 -16.08
CA ARG A 210 6.92 5.47 -16.95
C ARG A 210 7.54 5.84 -18.29
N GLU A 211 7.35 7.08 -18.70
CA GLU A 211 7.80 7.61 -19.97
C GLU A 211 8.66 8.85 -19.74
N LEU A 212 9.81 8.88 -20.40
CA LEU A 212 10.65 10.05 -20.46
C LEU A 212 10.61 10.56 -21.90
N HIS A 213 10.18 11.80 -22.08
CA HIS A 213 10.09 12.43 -23.39
C HIS A 213 11.21 13.45 -23.55
N VAL A 214 12.04 13.26 -24.55
CA VAL A 214 13.12 14.17 -24.93
C VAL A 214 12.76 14.80 -26.26
N ARG A 215 12.52 16.12 -26.26
CA ARG A 215 12.37 16.88 -27.49
C ARG A 215 13.74 17.28 -28.00
N MET A 216 14.04 16.83 -29.21
CA MET A 216 15.28 17.15 -29.88
C MET A 216 15.22 18.57 -30.47
N GLU A 217 16.36 19.23 -30.50
CA GLU A 217 16.50 20.55 -31.12
C GLU A 217 16.25 20.46 -32.63
N SER A 218 15.80 21.56 -33.25
CA SER A 218 15.56 21.63 -34.69
C SER A 218 16.80 21.19 -35.49
N PRO A 219 16.67 20.35 -36.54
CA PRO A 219 17.81 19.95 -37.38
C PRO A 219 18.65 21.13 -37.91
N VAL A 220 18.04 22.30 -38.10
CA VAL A 220 18.70 23.52 -38.56
C VAL A 220 19.58 24.14 -37.48
N GLU A 221 19.09 24.17 -36.25
CA GLU A 221 19.78 24.77 -35.10
C GLU A 221 20.79 23.80 -34.51
N ALA A 222 20.53 22.49 -34.63
CA ALA A 222 21.39 21.39 -34.22
C ALA A 222 22.53 21.07 -35.21
N GLY A 223 22.67 21.81 -36.31
CA GLY A 223 23.71 21.55 -37.32
C GLY A 223 23.59 20.20 -38.03
N ASN A 224 22.36 19.78 -38.38
CA ASN A 224 22.05 18.50 -39.05
C ASN A 224 22.42 17.23 -38.25
N TYR A 225 22.34 17.27 -36.91
CA TYR A 225 22.59 16.11 -36.04
C TYR A 225 23.90 15.39 -36.36
N GLU A 226 25.02 16.10 -36.25
CA GLU A 226 26.34 15.52 -36.44
C GLU A 226 26.53 14.24 -35.60
N GLU A 227 27.17 13.24 -36.19
CA GLU A 227 27.37 11.92 -35.59
C GLU A 227 28.04 11.99 -34.21
N ARG A 228 28.95 12.96 -34.02
CA ARG A 228 29.61 13.20 -32.74
C ARG A 228 28.62 13.58 -31.63
N ASN A 229 27.64 14.43 -31.92
CA ASN A 229 26.66 14.92 -30.95
C ASN A 229 25.59 13.85 -30.63
N LEU A 230 25.25 13.01 -31.60
CA LEU A 230 24.39 11.85 -31.37
C LEU A 230 25.09 10.81 -30.49
N THR A 231 26.40 10.63 -30.70
CA THR A 231 27.21 9.72 -29.89
C THR A 231 27.30 10.21 -28.44
N THR A 232 27.52 11.50 -28.20
CA THR A 232 27.56 12.06 -26.83
C THR A 232 26.21 11.97 -26.13
N LEU A 233 25.10 12.21 -26.84
CA LEU A 233 23.74 12.06 -26.28
C LEU A 233 23.47 10.59 -25.91
N ARG A 234 23.85 9.67 -26.79
CA ARG A 234 23.72 8.24 -26.56
C ARG A 234 24.51 7.81 -25.33
N ASP A 235 25.76 8.24 -25.21
CA ASP A 235 26.63 7.90 -24.08
C ASP A 235 26.09 8.51 -22.78
N LEU A 236 25.52 9.72 -22.83
CA LEU A 236 24.82 10.34 -21.70
C LEU A 236 23.60 9.52 -21.27
N ILE A 237 22.76 9.07 -22.20
CA ILE A 237 21.59 8.22 -21.89
C ILE A 237 22.04 6.90 -21.27
N TYR A 238 23.08 6.25 -21.80
CA TYR A 238 23.62 5.02 -21.22
C TYR A 238 24.26 5.22 -19.83
N SER A 239 24.72 6.43 -19.52
CA SER A 239 25.25 6.76 -18.19
C SER A 239 24.17 6.95 -17.12
N ILE A 240 22.90 7.04 -17.53
CA ILE A 240 21.74 7.29 -16.67
C ILE A 240 20.84 6.04 -16.65
N PRO A 241 21.16 5.01 -15.85
CA PRO A 241 20.35 3.81 -15.76
C PRO A 241 19.01 4.08 -15.07
N GLY A 242 17.90 3.59 -15.63
CA GLY A 242 16.58 3.64 -14.98
C GLY A 242 15.53 2.78 -15.64
N GLN A 243 14.26 3.03 -15.34
CA GLN A 243 13.13 2.16 -15.72
C GLN A 243 12.14 2.81 -16.70
N CYS A 244 12.35 4.07 -17.05
CA CYS A 244 11.46 4.82 -17.93
C CYS A 244 11.72 4.47 -19.40
N SER A 245 10.66 4.24 -20.16
CA SER A 245 10.72 4.13 -21.62
C SER A 245 11.05 5.50 -22.21
N LEU A 246 12.06 5.55 -23.07
CA LEU A 246 12.52 6.79 -23.67
C LEU A 246 11.82 7.05 -25.02
N TYR A 247 11.30 8.27 -25.18
CA TYR A 247 10.70 8.75 -26.41
C TYR A 247 11.40 10.02 -26.88
N PHE A 248 11.74 10.07 -28.17
CA PHE A 248 12.32 11.23 -28.82
C PHE A 248 11.26 11.93 -29.68
N HIS A 249 11.08 13.23 -29.45
CA HIS A 249 10.28 14.09 -30.31
C HIS A 249 11.22 14.85 -31.24
N ILE A 250 11.25 14.47 -32.51
CA ILE A 250 12.11 15.07 -33.52
C ILE A 250 11.29 16.05 -34.36
N PRO A 251 11.57 17.36 -34.31
CA PRO A 251 10.94 18.33 -35.20
C PRO A 251 11.36 18.07 -36.65
N LEU A 252 10.38 17.99 -37.56
CA LEU A 252 10.62 17.74 -38.98
C LEU A 252 10.41 19.01 -39.80
N GLN A 253 11.16 19.15 -40.91
CA GLN A 253 10.88 20.19 -41.90
C GLN A 253 9.82 19.70 -42.90
N GLY A 254 8.59 20.23 -42.83
CA GLY A 254 7.52 19.91 -43.78
C GLY A 254 6.10 20.01 -43.21
N ARG A 255 5.13 19.32 -43.83
CA ARG A 255 3.71 19.32 -43.40
C ARG A 255 3.47 18.63 -42.05
N ARG A 256 4.37 17.74 -41.62
CA ARG A 256 4.33 17.13 -40.28
C ARG A 256 5.15 17.99 -39.32
N LYS A 257 4.58 18.33 -38.18
CA LYS A 257 5.21 19.18 -37.16
C LYS A 257 6.28 18.45 -36.34
N GLU A 258 6.10 17.14 -36.10
CA GLU A 258 7.00 16.33 -35.27
C GLU A 258 6.92 14.84 -35.64
N ALA A 259 8.00 14.11 -35.36
CA ALA A 259 8.04 12.65 -35.36
C ALA A 259 8.34 12.15 -33.95
N LEU A 260 7.50 11.23 -33.46
CA LEU A 260 7.71 10.54 -32.19
C LEU A 260 8.43 9.21 -32.46
N LEU A 261 9.63 9.06 -31.89
CA LEU A 261 10.40 7.83 -31.96
C LEU A 261 10.52 7.22 -30.57
N ARG A 262 10.05 5.97 -30.41
CA ARG A 262 10.31 5.19 -29.20
C ARG A 262 11.69 4.55 -29.30
N ALA A 263 12.51 4.71 -28.27
CA ALA A 263 13.79 4.02 -28.17
C ALA A 263 13.57 2.50 -28.09
N GLY A 264 14.60 1.72 -28.46
CA GLY A 264 14.54 0.26 -28.35
C GLY A 264 14.26 -0.18 -26.91
N ALA A 265 13.57 -1.32 -26.73
CA ALA A 265 13.15 -1.81 -25.41
C ALA A 265 14.29 -2.04 -24.40
N HIS A 266 15.54 -2.07 -24.86
CA HIS A 266 16.75 -2.20 -24.05
C HIS A 266 17.35 -0.84 -23.61
N ILE A 267 16.79 0.27 -24.07
CA ILE A 267 17.24 1.63 -23.74
C ILE A 267 16.21 2.23 -22.78
N THR A 268 16.52 2.18 -21.50
CA THR A 268 15.72 2.76 -20.42
C THR A 268 16.54 3.78 -19.64
N CYS A 269 15.86 4.73 -19.01
CA CYS A 269 16.51 5.86 -18.36
C CYS A 269 15.84 6.22 -17.03
N SER A 270 16.56 6.95 -16.18
CA SER A 270 16.04 7.50 -14.92
C SER A 270 15.29 8.81 -15.19
N ALA A 271 14.20 9.03 -14.45
CA ALA A 271 13.40 10.26 -14.50
C ALA A 271 13.59 11.16 -13.27
N LEU A 272 14.76 11.07 -12.60
CA LEU A 272 15.09 11.96 -11.49
C LEU A 272 15.39 13.38 -11.97
N GLU A 273 15.11 14.37 -11.13
CA GLU A 273 15.33 15.82 -11.40
C GLU A 273 16.73 16.10 -11.94
N ARG A 274 17.76 15.58 -11.25
CA ARG A 274 19.17 15.74 -11.59
C ARG A 274 19.51 15.19 -12.98
N ASP A 275 18.88 14.09 -13.37
CA ASP A 275 19.16 13.43 -14.64
C ASP A 275 18.53 14.19 -15.81
N LEU A 276 17.38 14.82 -15.57
CA LEU A 276 16.74 15.71 -16.55
C LEU A 276 17.53 16.99 -16.77
N GLU A 277 18.10 17.56 -15.71
CA GLU A 277 18.99 18.72 -15.82
C GLU A 277 20.21 18.38 -16.67
N ASN A 278 20.81 17.20 -16.46
CA ASN A 278 21.90 16.70 -17.29
C ASN A 278 21.48 16.54 -18.76
N LEU A 279 20.30 15.96 -19.03
CA LEU A 279 19.78 15.83 -20.39
C LEU A 279 19.50 17.19 -21.04
N ARG A 280 18.89 18.14 -20.32
CA ARG A 280 18.61 19.50 -20.79
C ARG A 280 19.88 20.31 -21.07
N SER A 281 21.00 19.97 -20.44
CA SER A 281 22.29 20.60 -20.72
C SER A 281 22.92 20.16 -22.04
N HIS A 282 22.39 19.10 -22.68
CA HIS A 282 22.94 18.58 -23.92
C HIS A 282 22.49 19.44 -25.12
N PRO A 283 23.39 19.84 -26.04
CA PRO A 283 23.09 20.78 -27.12
C PRO A 283 22.07 20.27 -28.16
N LEU A 284 21.70 18.99 -28.13
CA LEU A 284 20.68 18.40 -28.99
C LEU A 284 19.30 18.32 -28.34
N VAL A 285 19.17 18.72 -27.09
CA VAL A 285 17.95 18.58 -26.29
C VAL A 285 17.35 19.96 -26.05
N ASN A 286 16.16 20.18 -26.58
CA ASN A 286 15.41 21.41 -26.41
C ASN A 286 14.58 21.37 -25.12
N ASP A 287 13.88 20.26 -24.89
CA ASP A 287 13.06 20.08 -23.69
C ASP A 287 13.00 18.62 -23.25
N VAL A 288 12.75 18.41 -21.96
CA VAL A 288 12.56 17.08 -21.37
C VAL A 288 11.45 17.13 -20.34
N TRP A 289 10.48 16.23 -20.46
CA TRP A 289 9.40 16.04 -19.49
C TRP A 289 9.14 14.56 -19.24
N ARG A 290 8.33 14.31 -18.22
CA ARG A 290 8.03 12.98 -17.69
C ARG A 290 6.53 12.72 -17.83
N ASP A 291 6.15 11.48 -18.15
CA ASP A 291 4.76 11.00 -18.21
C ASP A 291 4.60 9.66 -17.45
#